data_AF-A0A832YHX3-F1
#
_entry.id   AF-A0A832YHX3-F1
#
_cell.length_a   1.000
_cell.length_b   1.000
_cell.length_c   1.000
_cell.angle_alpha   90.00
_cell.angle_beta   90.00
_cell.angle_gamma   90.00
#
_symmetry.space_group_name_H-M   'P 1'
#
loop_
_entity.id
_entity.type
_entity.pdbx_description
1 polymer ?
#
loop_
_entity_poly.entity_id
_entity_poly.type
_entity_poly.pdbx_seq_one_letter_code
_entity_poly.pdbx_strand_id
1 'polypeptide(L)'
;KDKTKLVSAFHVISEKKLVNPTLSLDYDIFVAGDDKNSVEIVNSLINEIEGLRPIYLGPGILAYLVEMSTPLLLNAMIRNKMKNPGIKLV
;
A
#
# COMPACT_ATOMS: atom_id res chain seq x y z
N LYS A 1 23.94 -4.57 4.08
CA LYS A 1 22.94 -3.73 3.36
C LYS A 1 22.46 -2.65 4.31
N ASP A 2 22.26 -1.45 3.81
CA ASP A 2 21.80 -0.30 4.60
C ASP A 2 20.29 -0.43 4.89
N LYS A 3 19.93 -0.52 6.17
CA LYS A 3 18.54 -0.70 6.60
C LYS A 3 17.71 0.59 6.48
N THR A 4 18.37 1.75 6.46
CA THR A 4 17.68 3.06 6.36
C THR A 4 16.96 3.22 5.03
N LYS A 5 17.41 2.49 3.99
CA LYS A 5 16.82 2.45 2.65
C LYS A 5 15.66 1.47 2.49
N LEU A 6 15.25 0.78 3.55
CA LEU A 6 14.08 -0.10 3.51
C LEU A 6 12.80 0.74 3.53
N VAL A 7 11.86 0.39 2.64
CA VAL A 7 10.55 1.01 2.55
C VAL A 7 9.48 -0.08 2.57
N SER A 8 8.48 0.10 3.43
CA SER A 8 7.30 -0.74 3.54
C SER A 8 6.16 -0.12 2.74
N ALA A 9 5.65 -0.82 1.71
CA ALA A 9 4.57 -0.35 0.83
C ALA A 9 3.83 -1.54 0.17
N PHE A 10 2.71 -1.25 -0.51
CA PHE A 10 1.90 -2.21 -1.31
C PHE A 10 1.17 -3.33 -0.54
N HIS A 11 1.07 -3.26 0.79
CA HIS A 11 0.42 -4.29 1.63
C HIS A 11 -1.10 -4.45 1.37
N VAL A 12 -1.75 -3.44 0.80
CA VAL A 12 -3.22 -3.40 0.58
C VAL A 12 -3.65 -3.65 -0.87
N ILE A 13 -2.70 -3.87 -1.78
CA ILE A 13 -3.04 -4.00 -3.20
C ILE A 13 -3.69 -5.35 -3.49
N SER A 14 -4.79 -5.34 -4.24
CA SER A 14 -5.40 -6.57 -4.73
C SER A 14 -4.64 -7.10 -5.94
N GLU A 15 -3.95 -8.24 -5.79
CA GLU A 15 -3.29 -8.95 -6.89
C GLU A 15 -4.26 -9.24 -8.05
N LYS A 16 -5.45 -9.78 -7.76
CA LYS A 16 -6.48 -10.06 -8.77
C LYS A 16 -6.91 -8.85 -9.61
N LYS A 17 -6.86 -7.64 -9.03
CA LYS A 17 -7.19 -6.42 -9.77
C LYS A 17 -5.96 -5.85 -10.46
N LEU A 18 -4.77 -5.97 -9.85
CA LEU A 18 -3.50 -5.53 -10.43
C LEU A 18 -3.12 -6.29 -11.70
N VAL A 19 -3.35 -7.61 -11.75
CA VAL A 19 -3.01 -8.44 -12.92
C VAL A 19 -3.88 -8.15 -14.15
N ASN A 20 -5.04 -7.52 -13.94
CA ASN A 20 -5.95 -7.16 -15.04
C ASN A 20 -5.86 -5.66 -15.34
N PRO A 21 -5.09 -5.23 -16.37
CA PRO A 21 -4.89 -3.82 -16.68
C PRO A 21 -6.17 -3.11 -17.19
N THR A 22 -7.26 -3.85 -17.46
CA THR A 22 -8.55 -3.25 -17.83
C THR A 22 -9.37 -2.81 -16.61
N LEU A 23 -8.97 -3.21 -15.40
CA LEU A 23 -9.63 -2.82 -14.16
C LEU A 23 -8.97 -1.56 -13.59
N SER A 24 -9.77 -0.55 -13.28
CA SER A 24 -9.30 0.63 -12.54
C SER A 24 -8.99 0.27 -11.10
N LEU A 25 -7.87 0.77 -10.59
CA LEU A 25 -7.55 0.78 -9.17
C LEU A 25 -7.96 2.14 -8.58
N ASP A 26 -8.35 2.17 -7.31
CA ASP A 26 -8.65 3.41 -6.59
C ASP A 26 -8.33 3.23 -5.10
N TYR A 27 -7.03 3.17 -4.80
CA TYR A 27 -6.53 2.82 -3.46
C TYR A 27 -5.45 3.78 -2.96
N ASP A 28 -5.43 3.96 -1.66
CA ASP A 28 -4.29 4.52 -0.96
C ASP A 28 -3.29 3.41 -0.63
N ILE A 29 -2.04 3.60 -1.02
CA ILE A 29 -0.92 2.74 -0.65
C ILE A 29 -0.19 3.38 0.52
N PHE A 30 -0.30 2.76 1.69
CA PHE A 30 0.44 3.21 2.88
C PHE A 30 1.94 2.94 2.71
N VAL A 31 2.75 3.94 3.08
CA VAL A 31 4.21 3.93 2.92
C VAL A 31 4.89 4.29 4.25
N ALA A 32 5.88 3.49 4.67
CA ALA A 32 6.74 3.81 5.81
C ALA A 32 8.21 3.56 5.47
N GLY A 33 9.11 4.46 5.90
CA GLY A 33 10.54 4.37 5.62
C GLY A 33 11.33 5.55 6.23
N ASP A 34 12.61 5.31 6.51
CA ASP A 34 13.49 6.28 7.18
C ASP A 34 14.18 7.24 6.19
N ASP A 35 14.71 6.71 5.09
CA ASP A 35 15.36 7.50 4.06
C ASP A 35 14.34 8.12 3.09
N LYS A 36 14.27 9.46 3.07
CA LYS A 36 13.34 10.21 2.22
C LYS A 36 13.53 9.94 0.73
N ASN A 37 14.77 9.77 0.28
CA ASN A 37 15.05 9.49 -1.13
C ASN A 37 14.49 8.11 -1.53
N SER A 38 14.68 7.10 -0.69
CA SER A 38 14.13 5.76 -0.89
C SER A 38 12.59 5.77 -0.88
N VAL A 39 11.98 6.52 0.04
CA VAL A 39 10.52 6.72 0.08
C VAL A 39 10.01 7.38 -1.21
N GLU A 40 10.69 8.41 -1.71
CA GLU A 40 10.28 9.13 -2.91
C GLU A 40 10.36 8.26 -4.18
N ILE A 41 11.38 7.40 -4.28
CA ILE A 41 11.49 6.42 -5.35
C ILE A 41 10.27 5.49 -5.33
N VAL A 42 9.89 4.98 -4.15
CA VAL A 42 8.73 4.10 -4.01
C VAL A 42 7.42 4.84 -4.31
N ASN A 43 7.27 6.09 -3.85
CA ASN A 43 6.11 6.92 -4.17
C ASN A 43 5.97 7.15 -5.68
N SER A 44 7.09 7.38 -6.37
CA SER A 44 7.09 7.53 -7.84
C SER A 44 6.58 6.26 -8.52
N LEU A 45 7.05 5.08 -8.10
CA LEU A 45 6.56 3.80 -8.61
C LEU A 45 5.07 3.56 -8.33
N ILE A 46 4.56 4.03 -7.18
CA ILE A 46 3.14 3.96 -6.85
C ILE A 46 2.34 4.85 -7.81
N ASN A 47 2.81 6.08 -8.06
CA ASN A 47 2.14 7.04 -8.93
C ASN A 47 2.15 6.64 -10.42
N GLU A 48 3.06 5.75 -10.85
CA GLU A 48 3.03 5.16 -12.20
C GLU A 48 1.80 4.28 -12.44
N ILE A 49 1.15 3.80 -11.38
CA ILE A 49 -0.05 2.98 -11.47
C ILE A 49 -1.28 3.87 -11.30
N GLU A 50 -2.04 4.04 -12.39
CA GLU A 50 -3.23 4.90 -12.40
C GLU A 50 -4.22 4.54 -11.27
N GLY A 51 -4.63 5.57 -10.52
CA GLY A 51 -5.59 5.45 -9.42
C GLY A 51 -5.01 4.97 -8.09
N LEU A 52 -3.71 4.67 -8.01
CA LEU A 52 -3.03 4.52 -6.72
C LEU A 52 -2.51 5.86 -6.21
N ARG A 53 -2.57 6.05 -4.89
CA ARG A 53 -2.04 7.23 -4.21
C ARG A 53 -1.15 6.83 -3.03
N PRO A 54 0.12 7.24 -2.98
CA PRO A 54 0.96 6.96 -1.83
C PRO A 54 0.55 7.84 -0.64
N ILE A 55 0.46 7.24 0.55
CA ILE A 55 0.20 7.94 1.82
C ILE A 55 1.33 7.60 2.79
N TYR A 56 2.18 8.57 3.06
CA TYR A 56 3.29 8.41 3.99
C TYR A 56 2.81 8.40 5.44
N LEU A 57 3.11 7.32 6.16
CA LEU A 57 2.74 7.13 7.57
C LEU A 57 3.88 7.43 8.53
N GLY A 58 5.11 7.63 8.04
CA GLY A 58 6.26 7.97 8.87
C GLY A 58 7.47 7.03 8.74
N PRO A 59 8.38 7.02 9.74
CA PRO A 59 9.63 6.25 9.71
C PRO A 59 9.41 4.73 9.65
N GLY A 60 10.46 3.98 9.31
CA GLY A 60 10.42 2.53 9.11
C GLY A 60 9.98 1.75 10.35
N ILE A 61 10.18 2.31 11.56
CA ILE A 61 9.66 1.75 12.83
C ILE A 61 8.12 1.61 12.82
N LEU A 62 7.41 2.36 11.97
CA LEU A 62 5.95 2.31 11.81
C LEU A 62 5.49 1.34 10.71
N ALA A 63 6.41 0.56 10.10
CA ALA A 63 6.06 -0.42 9.07
C ALA A 63 4.97 -1.41 9.53
N TYR A 64 4.91 -1.74 10.81
CA TYR A 64 3.86 -2.61 11.36
C TYR A 64 2.44 -2.03 11.14
N LEU A 65 2.26 -0.70 11.15
CA LEU A 65 0.96 -0.07 10.85
C LEU A 65 0.56 -0.28 9.39
N VAL A 66 1.54 -0.21 8.48
CA VAL A 66 1.37 -0.51 7.06
C VAL A 66 0.98 -1.98 6.89
N GLU A 67 1.69 -2.91 7.54
CA GLU A 67 1.46 -4.35 7.42
C GLU A 67 0.12 -4.80 8.03
N MET A 68 -0.34 -4.16 9.12
CA MET A 68 -1.63 -4.45 9.76
C MET A 68 -2.85 -4.15 8.87
N SER A 69 -2.67 -3.40 7.78
CA SER A 69 -3.74 -3.17 6.81
C SER A 69 -4.21 -4.45 6.11
N THR A 70 -3.32 -5.41 5.84
CA THR A 70 -3.68 -6.69 5.19
C THR A 70 -4.62 -7.53 6.06
N PRO A 71 -4.31 -7.89 7.32
CA PRO A 71 -5.23 -8.66 8.15
C PRO A 71 -6.54 -7.90 8.42
N LEU A 72 -6.52 -6.57 8.50
CA LEU A 72 -7.72 -5.74 8.59
C LEU A 72 -8.63 -5.95 7.37
N LEU A 73 -8.08 -5.82 6.15
CA LEU A 73 -8.82 -6.01 4.89
C LEU A 73 -9.30 -7.45 4.72
N LEU A 74 -8.50 -8.45 5.10
CA LEU A 74 -8.92 -9.86 5.07
C LEU A 74 -10.10 -10.12 6.00
N ASN A 75 -10.06 -9.60 7.24
CA ASN A 75 -11.17 -9.79 8.18
C ASN A 75 -12.43 -9.05 7.69
N ALA A 76 -12.30 -7.83 7.19
CA ALA A 76 -13.40 -7.08 6.58
C ALA A 76 -14.01 -7.85 5.39
N MET A 77 -13.16 -8.42 4.53
CA MET A 77 -13.57 -9.23 3.39
C MET A 77 -14.41 -10.44 3.80
N ILE A 78 -13.91 -11.23 4.76
CA ILE A 78 -14.57 -12.45 5.22
C ILE A 78 -15.91 -12.12 5.90
N ARG A 79 -15.91 -11.13 6.82
CA ARG A 79 -17.09 -10.77 7.61
C ARG A 79 -18.21 -10.16 6.77
N ASN A 80 -17.87 -9.41 5.73
CA ASN A 80 -18.83 -8.69 4.90
C ASN A 80 -19.01 -9.28 3.49
N LYS A 81 -18.41 -10.45 3.20
CA LYS A 81 -18.45 -11.12 1.89
C LYS A 81 -18.04 -10.21 0.72
N MET A 82 -17.09 -9.29 0.97
CA MET A 82 -16.55 -8.41 -0.06
C MET A 82 -15.62 -9.20 -0.99
N LYS A 83 -15.33 -8.65 -2.18
CA LYS A 83 -14.36 -9.24 -3.11
C LYS A 83 -13.16 -8.33 -3.27
N ASN A 84 -12.00 -8.80 -2.79
CA ASN A 84 -10.71 -8.13 -2.92
C ASN A 84 -10.77 -6.62 -2.58
N PRO A 85 -11.08 -6.27 -1.31
CA PRO A 85 -11.16 -4.88 -0.90
C PRO A 85 -9.78 -4.21 -0.95
N GLY A 86 -9.79 -2.90 -1.22
CA GLY A 86 -8.67 -2.01 -0.93
C GLY A 86 -9.10 -0.96 0.10
N ILE A 87 -8.24 0.01 0.37
CA ILE A 87 -8.50 1.09 1.33
C ILE A 87 -8.27 2.45 0.66
N LYS A 88 -9.07 3.44 1.04
CA LYS A 88 -8.94 4.83 0.62
C LYS A 88 -9.44 5.74 1.76
N LEU A 89 -8.67 6.76 2.08
CA LEU A 89 -8.97 7.80 3.05
C LEU A 89 -9.69 8.95 2.33
N VAL A 90 -10.87 9.32 2.84
CA VAL A 90 -11.76 10.36 2.30
C VAL A 90 -11.97 11.49 3.30
#